data_AF-A0A2V6T4T8-F1
#
_entry.id   AF-A0A2V6T4T8-F1
#
_cell.length_a   1.000
_cell.length_b   1.000
_cell.length_c   1.000
_cell.angle_alpha   90.00
_cell.angle_beta   90.00
_cell.angle_gamma   90.00
#
_symmetry.space_group_name_H-M   'P 1'
#
loop_
_entity.id
_entity.type
_entity.pdbx_description
1 polymer ?
#
loop_
_entity_poly.entity_id
_entity_poly.type
_entity_poly.pdbx_seq_one_letter_code
_entity_poly.pdbx_strand_id
1 'polypeptide(L)'
;MYPDGGRDRRLRPASRHRGWNVRARHRKRHRGSGVLLGAEPRLSSAGRGRLDGWPRTGRDAAATFDFTISFDSWCHIPHRAALLRRCAKFLRPGGRIAFYDHVERQPLPEEQRRRFCEGWRFAGLETPQSYVDALETAGFELLFREETSVYAVRFYTRVLDGYRSERERFEAARGPERYQEGLERLEMSQHLAITGVLGQFGCIAVKPRG
;
A
#
# COMPACT_ATOMS: atom_id res chain seq x y z
N MET A 1 -59.15 7.08 3.48
CA MET A 1 -58.54 5.98 4.25
C MET A 1 -57.20 5.68 3.59
N TYR A 2 -56.16 5.54 4.42
CA TYR A 2 -54.71 5.48 4.17
C TYR A 2 -53.92 6.81 4.15
N PRO A 3 -52.85 6.95 4.98
CA PRO A 3 -52.26 8.22 5.37
C PRO A 3 -50.91 8.52 4.68
N ASP A 4 -50.51 9.77 4.87
CA ASP A 4 -49.18 10.35 4.68
C ASP A 4 -48.06 9.48 5.27
N GLY A 5 -46.93 9.36 4.57
CA GLY A 5 -45.90 8.36 4.89
C GLY A 5 -44.57 8.55 4.17
N GLY A 6 -43.80 9.56 4.62
CA GLY A 6 -42.34 9.44 4.72
C GLY A 6 -41.54 9.72 3.46
N ARG A 7 -41.00 10.94 3.36
CA ARG A 7 -39.87 11.27 2.51
C ARG A 7 -38.74 10.25 2.73
N ASP A 8 -38.37 9.59 1.64
CA ASP A 8 -37.18 8.79 1.47
C ASP A 8 -35.95 9.50 2.07
N ARG A 9 -35.52 9.01 3.25
CA ARG A 9 -34.24 9.37 3.86
C ARG A 9 -33.16 8.73 3.00
N ARG A 10 -32.75 9.44 1.94
CA ARG A 10 -31.48 9.19 1.25
C ARG A 10 -30.39 9.11 2.31
N LEU A 11 -29.90 7.90 2.57
CA LEU A 11 -28.72 7.65 3.39
C LEU A 11 -27.55 8.39 2.75
N ARG A 12 -27.20 9.55 3.31
CA ARG A 12 -25.98 10.27 2.92
C ARG A 12 -24.79 9.53 3.51
N PRO A 13 -23.75 9.16 2.74
CA PRO A 13 -22.52 8.70 3.35
C PRO A 13 -21.84 9.91 4.03
N ALA A 14 -21.76 9.88 5.36
CA ALA A 14 -21.18 10.94 6.18
C ALA A 14 -19.70 10.69 6.54
N SER A 15 -18.95 9.97 5.70
CA SER A 15 -17.53 9.68 5.96
C SER A 15 -16.62 10.79 5.41
N ARG A 16 -15.68 11.25 6.23
CA ARG A 16 -14.64 12.21 5.84
C ARG A 16 -13.33 11.48 5.61
N HIS A 17 -12.72 11.72 4.45
CA HIS A 17 -11.52 11.03 4.00
C HIS A 17 -10.32 11.98 3.92
N ARG A 18 -9.15 11.54 4.38
CA ARG A 18 -7.87 12.26 4.26
C ARG A 18 -6.85 11.40 3.51
N GLY A 19 -6.50 11.79 2.29
CA GLY A 19 -5.53 11.05 1.49
C GLY A 19 -4.10 11.48 1.78
N TRP A 20 -3.18 10.52 1.82
CA TRP A 20 -1.75 10.83 1.89
C TRP A 20 -0.93 10.10 0.84
N ASN A 21 0.02 10.81 0.24
CA ASN A 21 0.82 10.31 -0.86
C ASN A 21 2.31 10.59 -0.57
N VAL A 22 3.13 9.54 -0.56
CA VAL A 22 4.58 9.65 -0.39
C VAL A 22 5.22 9.71 -1.77
N ARG A 23 5.89 10.83 -2.09
CA ARG A 23 6.77 10.90 -3.26
C ARG A 23 8.22 10.74 -2.81
N ALA A 24 8.90 9.70 -3.29
CA ALA A 24 10.36 9.71 -3.32
C ALA A 24 10.80 10.89 -4.21
N ARG A 25 11.62 11.80 -3.67
CA ARG A 25 12.20 12.91 -4.43
C ARG A 25 13.13 12.29 -5.49
N HIS A 26 12.69 12.20 -6.74
CA HIS A 26 13.45 12.48 -7.96
C HIS A 26 12.64 11.98 -9.18
N ARG A 27 12.36 12.91 -10.10
CA ARG A 27 11.55 12.87 -11.35
C ARG A 27 10.02 13.09 -11.24
N LYS A 28 9.61 14.09 -12.05
CA LYS A 28 8.23 14.49 -12.35
C LYS A 28 7.52 13.35 -13.11
N ARG A 29 6.24 13.14 -12.76
CA ARG A 29 5.24 12.28 -13.43
C ARG A 29 5.39 10.75 -13.21
N HIS A 30 5.09 10.30 -12.00
CA HIS A 30 4.32 9.05 -11.81
C HIS A 30 3.16 9.36 -10.84
N ARG A 31 1.93 8.98 -11.23
CA ARG A 31 0.75 8.91 -10.36
C ARG A 31 0.60 7.43 -10.02
N GLY A 32 0.88 7.00 -8.80
CA GLY A 32 0.73 5.58 -8.44
C GLY A 32 1.49 5.16 -7.20
N SER A 33 1.05 5.66 -6.05
CA SER A 33 1.25 5.07 -4.71
C SER A 33 0.47 5.98 -3.76
N GLY A 34 -0.61 5.46 -3.18
CA GLY A 34 -1.58 6.27 -2.43
C GLY A 34 -2.04 5.51 -1.20
N VAL A 35 -1.87 6.12 -0.03
CA VAL A 35 -2.60 5.72 1.18
C VAL A 35 -3.96 6.39 1.08
N LEU A 36 -4.99 5.60 0.80
CA LEU A 36 -6.36 6.08 0.64
C LEU A 36 -7.12 5.83 1.95
N LEU A 37 -7.27 6.84 2.81
CA LEU A 37 -8.17 6.71 3.97
C LEU A 37 -9.62 6.88 3.50
N GLY A 38 -10.20 5.83 2.89
CA GLY A 38 -11.63 5.58 2.58
C GLY A 38 -12.26 6.20 1.31
N ALA A 39 -13.44 5.65 0.96
CA ALA A 39 -14.12 5.64 -0.35
C ALA A 39 -14.77 6.97 -0.81
N GLU A 40 -14.76 7.25 -2.12
CA GLU A 40 -15.05 8.56 -2.75
C GLU A 40 -16.49 8.73 -3.30
N PRO A 41 -17.01 9.96 -3.56
CA PRO A 41 -16.24 11.20 -3.78
C PRO A 41 -16.60 12.38 -2.87
N ARG A 42 -15.65 12.81 -2.03
CA ARG A 42 -15.32 14.19 -1.60
C ARG A 42 -14.05 14.13 -0.71
N LEU A 43 -12.87 14.03 -1.31
CA LEU A 43 -11.57 14.21 -0.64
C LEU A 43 -11.56 15.52 0.17
N SER A 44 -11.55 15.41 1.51
CA SER A 44 -11.62 16.60 2.39
C SER A 44 -10.27 17.31 2.53
N SER A 45 -9.17 16.57 2.38
CA SER A 45 -7.81 17.13 2.28
C SER A 45 -6.85 16.10 1.71
N ALA A 46 -5.94 16.52 0.83
CA ALA A 46 -4.81 15.71 0.35
C ALA A 46 -3.50 16.38 0.81
N GLY A 47 -2.72 15.68 1.62
CA GLY A 47 -1.41 16.17 2.08
C GLY A 47 -0.27 15.67 1.18
N ARG A 48 0.83 16.44 1.12
CA ARG A 48 2.10 16.05 0.48
C ARG A 48 3.23 16.16 1.51
N GLY A 49 4.03 15.12 1.69
CA GLY A 49 5.16 15.16 2.62
C GLY A 49 5.88 13.82 2.78
N ARG A 50 6.81 13.79 3.73
CA ARG A 50 7.60 12.62 4.16
C ARG A 50 6.91 12.01 5.42
N LEU A 51 6.60 10.70 5.47
CA LEU A 51 5.68 10.11 6.48
C LEU A 51 6.19 10.20 7.93
N ASP A 52 7.50 10.30 8.10
CA ASP A 52 8.14 10.72 9.34
C ASP A 52 7.60 12.07 9.86
N GLY A 53 7.23 12.98 8.96
CA GLY A 53 6.62 14.30 9.24
C GLY A 53 5.08 14.38 9.24
N TRP A 54 4.32 13.28 9.19
CA TRP A 54 2.85 13.30 8.97
C TRP A 54 1.94 12.94 10.15
N PRO A 55 1.11 13.85 10.70
CA PRO A 55 1.13 15.30 10.60
C PRO A 55 1.75 15.97 11.84
N ARG A 56 2.42 17.10 11.64
CA ARG A 56 2.76 18.11 12.66
C ARG A 56 1.76 19.27 12.67
N THR A 57 0.49 19.03 12.37
CA THR A 57 -0.57 20.03 12.59
C THR A 57 -0.98 19.93 14.06
N GLY A 58 -0.83 21.04 14.80
CA GLY A 58 -0.95 21.11 16.25
C GLY A 58 -2.26 20.56 16.81
N ARG A 59 -2.17 20.09 18.06
CA ARG A 59 -3.21 19.40 18.86
C ARG A 59 -3.60 18.02 18.30
N ASP A 60 -2.92 17.00 18.81
CA ASP A 60 -3.39 15.63 19.03
C ASP A 60 -4.47 15.10 18.06
N ALA A 61 -4.03 14.65 16.87
CA ALA A 61 -4.86 13.84 15.97
C ALA A 61 -5.09 12.39 16.47
N ALA A 62 -4.82 12.12 17.75
CA ALA A 62 -5.05 10.80 18.35
C ALA A 62 -6.54 10.45 18.29
N ALA A 63 -6.85 9.18 18.01
CA ALA A 63 -8.23 8.67 17.97
C ALA A 63 -9.21 9.50 17.11
N THR A 64 -8.77 9.92 15.92
CA THR A 64 -9.60 10.71 15.00
C THR A 64 -10.16 9.91 13.82
N PHE A 65 -9.54 8.78 13.48
CA PHE A 65 -9.93 7.98 12.32
C PHE A 65 -10.60 6.68 12.72
N ASP A 66 -11.59 6.26 11.92
CA ASP A 66 -12.27 4.97 12.09
C ASP A 66 -11.55 3.84 11.33
N PHE A 67 -10.85 4.18 10.24
CA PHE A 67 -10.10 3.22 9.45
C PHE A 67 -8.83 3.82 8.81
N THR A 68 -7.84 2.95 8.57
CA THR A 68 -6.67 3.24 7.74
C THR A 68 -6.52 2.19 6.65
N ILE A 69 -6.35 2.62 5.40
CA ILE A 69 -6.22 1.72 4.24
C ILE A 69 -4.98 2.05 3.42
N SER A 70 -4.24 1.03 2.98
CA SER A 70 -3.05 1.17 2.14
C SER A 70 -2.94 0.06 1.10
N PHE A 71 -2.49 0.40 -0.12
CA PHE A 71 -2.25 -0.55 -1.21
C PHE A 71 -0.88 -0.27 -1.82
N ASP A 72 0.00 -1.29 -1.86
CA ASP A 72 1.31 -1.25 -2.53
C ASP A 72 2.12 0.01 -2.21
N SER A 73 2.06 0.46 -0.97
CA SER A 73 2.65 1.73 -0.55
C SER A 73 3.59 1.57 0.64
N TRP A 74 3.45 0.50 1.43
CA TRP A 74 4.28 0.30 2.62
C TRP A 74 5.65 -0.26 2.27
N CYS A 75 5.77 -0.96 1.15
CA CYS A 75 7.05 -1.39 0.56
C CYS A 75 8.02 -0.20 0.32
N HIS A 76 7.52 1.02 0.16
CA HIS A 76 8.32 2.23 -0.03
C HIS A 76 8.67 2.98 1.26
N ILE A 77 8.17 2.54 2.42
CA ILE A 77 8.29 3.25 3.69
C ILE A 77 9.27 2.49 4.61
N PRO A 78 10.35 3.13 5.10
CA PRO A 78 11.23 2.50 6.08
C PRO A 78 10.54 2.42 7.45
N HIS A 79 11.01 1.50 8.30
CA HIS A 79 10.56 1.35 9.70
C HIS A 79 9.04 1.15 9.87
N ARG A 80 8.48 0.14 9.18
CA ARG A 80 7.02 -0.12 9.16
C ARG A 80 6.40 -0.37 10.53
N ALA A 81 7.13 -0.98 11.46
CA ALA A 81 6.65 -1.11 12.84
C ALA A 81 6.35 0.26 13.50
N ALA A 82 7.16 1.29 13.23
CA ALA A 82 6.90 2.64 13.72
C ALA A 82 5.68 3.28 13.02
N LEU A 83 5.51 3.01 11.73
CA LEU A 83 4.32 3.43 10.98
C LEU A 83 3.04 2.81 11.58
N LEU A 84 3.05 1.50 11.84
CA LEU A 84 1.91 0.78 12.43
C LEU A 84 1.55 1.30 13.82
N ARG A 85 2.54 1.54 14.69
CA ARG A 85 2.31 2.21 15.99
C ARG A 85 1.68 3.59 15.83
N ARG A 86 2.09 4.34 14.81
CA ARG A 86 1.51 5.66 14.52
C ARG A 86 0.06 5.55 14.03
N CYS A 87 -0.24 4.57 13.18
CA CYS A 87 -1.61 4.24 12.77
C CYS A 87 -2.49 3.91 13.99
N ALA A 88 -2.00 3.10 14.94
CA ALA A 88 -2.72 2.79 16.17
C ALA A 88 -3.05 4.05 16.99
N LYS A 89 -2.14 5.04 17.06
CA LYS A 89 -2.42 6.32 17.75
C LYS A 89 -3.54 7.10 17.06
N PHE A 90 -3.58 7.12 15.74
CA PHE A 90 -4.58 7.86 14.96
C PHE A 90 -5.96 7.22 14.95
N LEU A 91 -6.04 5.90 15.06
CA LEU A 91 -7.30 5.17 15.09
C LEU A 91 -8.01 5.32 16.45
N ARG A 92 -9.33 5.50 16.40
CA ARG A 92 -10.21 5.37 17.55
C ARG A 92 -10.15 3.93 18.12
N PRO A 93 -10.46 3.73 19.40
CA PRO A 93 -10.74 2.38 19.90
C PRO A 93 -11.86 1.73 19.06
N GLY A 94 -11.66 0.48 18.64
CA GLY A 94 -12.50 -0.21 17.65
C GLY A 94 -12.25 0.16 16.19
N GLY A 95 -11.33 1.08 15.90
CA GLY A 95 -10.93 1.45 14.55
C GLY A 95 -10.09 0.37 13.87
N ARG A 96 -10.09 0.34 12.54
CA ARG A 96 -9.50 -0.76 11.75
C ARG A 96 -8.35 -0.32 10.86
N ILE A 97 -7.38 -1.19 10.66
CA ILE A 97 -6.35 -1.06 9.64
C ILE A 97 -6.54 -2.15 8.61
N ALA A 98 -6.51 -1.79 7.32
CA ALA A 98 -6.52 -2.72 6.22
C ALA A 98 -5.37 -2.37 5.27
N PHE A 99 -4.60 -3.35 4.83
CA PHE A 99 -3.57 -3.09 3.84
C PHE A 99 -3.26 -4.30 2.99
N TYR A 100 -2.66 -4.01 1.86
CA TYR A 100 -2.11 -4.99 0.95
C TYR A 100 -0.74 -4.51 0.49
N ASP A 101 0.29 -5.35 0.64
CA ASP A 101 1.67 -4.95 0.33
C ASP A 101 2.53 -6.13 -0.15
N HIS A 102 3.63 -5.80 -0.84
CA HIS A 102 4.61 -6.78 -1.31
C HIS A 102 5.42 -7.35 -0.13
N VAL A 103 5.59 -8.67 -0.12
CA VAL A 103 6.33 -9.40 0.93
C VAL A 103 7.27 -10.46 0.35
N GLU A 104 8.36 -10.68 1.07
CA GLU A 104 9.24 -11.82 0.92
C GLU A 104 8.60 -13.03 1.63
N ARG A 105 8.11 -14.00 0.85
CA ARG A 105 7.42 -15.20 1.37
C ARG A 105 8.37 -16.37 1.60
N GLN A 106 9.50 -16.38 0.88
CA GLN A 106 10.57 -17.35 1.05
C GLN A 106 11.90 -16.61 1.06
N PRO A 107 12.96 -17.16 1.71
CA PRO A 107 14.25 -16.51 1.76
C PRO A 107 14.78 -16.15 0.37
N LEU A 108 15.12 -14.87 0.19
CA LEU A 108 15.71 -14.34 -1.02
C LEU A 108 17.19 -14.02 -0.78
N PRO A 109 18.14 -14.47 -1.62
CA PRO A 109 19.54 -14.09 -1.48
C PRO A 109 19.71 -12.57 -1.41
N GLU A 110 20.56 -12.08 -0.51
CA GLU A 110 20.65 -10.66 -0.17
C GLU A 110 20.91 -9.77 -1.40
N GLU A 111 21.75 -10.21 -2.32
CA GLU A 111 22.02 -9.50 -3.57
C GLU A 111 20.76 -9.36 -4.44
N GLN A 112 19.99 -10.44 -4.60
CA GLN A 112 18.74 -10.41 -5.35
C GLN A 112 17.71 -9.53 -4.65
N ARG A 113 17.62 -9.62 -3.33
CA ARG A 113 16.75 -8.75 -2.52
C ARG A 113 17.10 -7.28 -2.70
N ARG A 114 18.39 -6.93 -2.68
CA ARG A 114 18.88 -5.57 -2.92
C ARG A 114 18.51 -5.10 -4.33
N ARG A 115 18.85 -5.88 -5.38
CA ARG A 115 18.54 -5.53 -6.77
C ARG A 115 17.05 -5.33 -7.00
N PHE A 116 16.21 -6.19 -6.44
CA PHE A 116 14.75 -6.06 -6.51
C PHE A 116 14.27 -4.77 -5.84
N CYS A 117 14.72 -4.50 -4.60
CA CYS A 117 14.34 -3.30 -3.87
C CYS A 117 14.80 -2.02 -4.57
N GLU A 118 16.03 -1.98 -5.10
CA GLU A 118 16.55 -0.85 -5.87
C GLU A 118 15.73 -0.60 -7.15
N GLY A 119 15.43 -1.68 -7.89
CA GLY A 119 14.67 -1.61 -9.13
C GLY A 119 13.27 -0.99 -8.95
N TRP A 120 12.60 -1.32 -7.83
CA TRP A 120 11.27 -0.80 -7.49
C TRP A 120 11.29 0.39 -6.53
N ARG A 121 12.45 0.80 -6.04
CA ARG A 121 12.63 1.80 -4.97
C ARG A 121 11.86 1.44 -3.70
N PHE A 122 11.89 0.18 -3.32
CA PHE A 122 11.39 -0.29 -2.04
C PHE A 122 12.42 0.03 -0.95
N ALA A 123 11.94 0.43 0.23
CA ALA A 123 12.79 0.63 1.40
C ALA A 123 13.31 -0.71 1.97
N GLY A 124 12.72 -1.82 1.55
CA GLY A 124 13.02 -3.19 1.92
C GLY A 124 11.78 -4.06 1.74
N LEU A 125 11.94 -5.37 1.84
CA LEU A 125 10.83 -6.32 1.93
C LEU A 125 10.64 -6.78 3.38
N GLU A 126 9.39 -6.79 3.83
CA GLU A 126 8.95 -7.48 5.03
C GLU A 126 8.59 -8.93 4.70
N THR A 127 8.51 -9.78 5.71
CA THR A 127 7.86 -11.08 5.60
C THR A 127 6.41 -10.97 6.09
N PRO A 128 5.53 -11.92 5.75
CA PRO A 128 4.19 -11.96 6.34
C PRO A 128 4.23 -11.97 7.88
N GLN A 129 5.14 -12.74 8.46
CA GLN A 129 5.28 -12.83 9.91
C GLN A 129 5.77 -11.51 10.53
N SER A 130 6.72 -10.80 9.92
CA SER A 130 7.18 -9.51 10.46
C SER A 130 6.07 -8.45 10.43
N TYR A 131 5.12 -8.53 9.49
CA TYR A 131 3.91 -7.71 9.52
C TYR A 131 2.97 -8.08 10.65
N VAL A 132 2.73 -9.37 10.90
CA VAL A 132 1.91 -9.87 12.01
C VAL A 132 2.49 -9.39 13.34
N ASP A 133 3.77 -9.64 13.58
CA ASP A 133 4.46 -9.27 14.82
C ASP A 133 4.40 -7.76 15.05
N ALA A 134 4.56 -6.97 13.98
CA ALA A 134 4.53 -5.51 14.06
C ALA A 134 3.12 -4.96 14.32
N LEU A 135 2.06 -5.63 13.86
CA LEU A 135 0.67 -5.28 14.17
C LEU A 135 0.35 -5.58 15.63
N GLU A 136 0.70 -6.76 16.11
CA GLU A 136 0.49 -7.18 17.50
C GLU A 136 1.26 -6.26 18.47
N THR A 137 2.53 -5.98 18.17
CA THR A 137 3.35 -5.03 18.93
C THR A 137 2.76 -3.62 18.94
N ALA A 138 2.02 -3.24 17.89
CA ALA A 138 1.32 -1.96 17.82
C ALA A 138 -0.05 -1.96 18.53
N GLY A 139 -0.45 -3.09 19.14
CA GLY A 139 -1.69 -3.25 19.88
C GLY A 139 -2.90 -3.51 18.99
N PHE A 140 -2.71 -4.08 17.79
CA PHE A 140 -3.80 -4.53 16.94
C PHE A 140 -4.10 -6.01 17.16
N GLU A 141 -5.38 -6.36 17.01
CA GLU A 141 -5.85 -7.75 16.89
C GLU A 141 -6.13 -8.06 15.43
N LEU A 142 -5.55 -9.15 14.91
CA LEU A 142 -5.78 -9.61 13.55
C LEU A 142 -7.21 -10.14 13.38
N LEU A 143 -7.91 -9.63 12.38
CA LEU A 143 -9.24 -10.13 11.98
C LEU A 143 -9.17 -10.99 10.72
N PHE A 144 -8.27 -10.66 9.81
CA PHE A 144 -8.08 -11.36 8.55
C PHE A 144 -6.63 -11.20 8.09
N ARG A 145 -6.07 -12.28 7.53
CA ARG A 145 -4.82 -12.23 6.76
C ARG A 145 -4.89 -13.17 5.57
N GLU A 146 -4.24 -12.78 4.49
CA GLU A 146 -4.05 -13.60 3.30
C GLU A 146 -2.61 -13.43 2.80
N GLU A 147 -1.99 -14.55 2.46
CA GLU A 147 -0.68 -14.60 1.83
C GLU A 147 -0.79 -15.30 0.49
N THR A 148 -0.41 -14.61 -0.57
CA THR A 148 -0.55 -15.17 -1.93
C THR A 148 0.47 -14.57 -2.86
N SER A 149 0.95 -15.35 -3.83
CA SER A 149 1.72 -14.85 -4.97
C SER A 149 0.87 -14.75 -6.24
N VAL A 150 -0.37 -15.25 -6.24
CA VAL A 150 -1.21 -15.32 -7.44
C VAL A 150 -1.45 -13.94 -8.05
N TYR A 151 -1.67 -12.94 -7.20
CA TYR A 151 -1.84 -11.57 -7.67
C TYR A 151 -0.54 -10.97 -8.22
N ALA A 152 0.61 -11.24 -7.59
CA ALA A 152 1.93 -10.84 -8.11
C ALA A 152 2.20 -11.47 -9.48
N VAL A 153 1.95 -12.77 -9.62
CA VAL A 153 2.10 -13.49 -10.89
C VAL A 153 1.25 -12.83 -11.97
N ARG A 154 -0.05 -12.61 -11.70
CA ARG A 154 -0.95 -11.96 -12.66
C ARG A 154 -0.50 -10.54 -13.02
N PHE A 155 -0.10 -9.75 -12.02
CA PHE A 155 0.35 -8.38 -12.22
C PHE A 155 1.63 -8.31 -13.06
N TYR A 156 2.70 -8.98 -12.63
CA TYR A 156 4.00 -8.92 -13.31
C TYR A 156 3.95 -9.55 -14.70
N THR A 157 3.18 -10.63 -14.88
CA THR A 157 2.97 -11.22 -16.22
C THR A 157 2.31 -10.22 -17.16
N ARG A 158 1.18 -9.64 -16.75
CA ARG A 158 0.46 -8.66 -17.58
C ARG A 158 1.31 -7.43 -17.89
N VAL A 159 2.05 -6.93 -16.91
CA VAL A 159 2.92 -5.76 -17.10
C VAL A 159 4.08 -6.10 -18.04
N LEU A 160 4.72 -7.26 -17.88
CA LEU A 160 5.81 -7.72 -18.73
C LEU A 160 5.35 -7.92 -20.18
N ASP A 161 4.19 -8.54 -20.39
CA ASP A 161 3.61 -8.74 -21.73
C ASP A 161 3.34 -7.41 -22.42
N GLY A 162 2.68 -6.48 -21.71
CA GLY A 162 2.45 -5.12 -22.21
C GLY A 162 3.76 -4.40 -22.54
N TYR A 163 4.74 -4.51 -21.64
CA TYR A 163 6.05 -3.91 -21.81
C TYR A 163 6.80 -4.41 -23.05
N ARG A 164 6.73 -5.72 -23.33
CA ARG A 164 7.30 -6.34 -24.53
C ARG A 164 6.54 -5.93 -25.78
N SER A 165 5.20 -5.89 -25.73
CA SER A 165 4.36 -5.54 -26.88
C SER A 165 4.54 -4.08 -27.32
N GLU A 166 4.90 -3.19 -26.39
CA GLU A 166 5.11 -1.76 -26.67
C GLU A 166 6.60 -1.38 -26.77
N ARG A 167 7.47 -2.34 -27.12
CA ARG A 167 8.92 -2.14 -27.19
C ARG A 167 9.32 -0.88 -27.94
N GLU A 168 8.91 -0.74 -29.19
CA GLU A 168 9.29 0.39 -30.06
C GLU A 168 8.92 1.74 -29.42
N ARG A 169 7.69 1.84 -28.89
CA ARG A 169 7.21 3.03 -28.20
C ARG A 169 8.06 3.37 -26.99
N PHE A 170 8.44 2.35 -26.22
CA PHE A 170 9.28 2.55 -25.05
C PHE A 170 10.71 2.93 -25.42
N GLU A 171 11.35 2.24 -26.37
CA GLU A 171 12.69 2.58 -26.82
C GLU A 171 12.72 4.01 -27.39
N ALA A 172 11.72 4.42 -28.16
CA ALA A 172 11.60 5.79 -28.67
C ALA A 172 11.48 6.85 -27.55
N ALA A 173 10.77 6.52 -26.46
CA ALA A 173 10.49 7.47 -25.39
C ALA A 173 11.64 7.64 -24.37
N ARG A 174 12.47 6.61 -24.17
CA ARG A 174 13.48 6.58 -23.08
C ARG A 174 14.83 5.97 -23.46
N GLY A 175 14.97 5.48 -24.69
CA GLY A 175 16.17 4.82 -25.18
C GLY A 175 16.19 3.30 -24.96
N PRO A 176 16.95 2.55 -25.78
CA PRO A 176 17.04 1.09 -25.73
C PRO A 176 17.62 0.57 -24.42
N GLU A 177 18.63 1.25 -23.86
CA GLU A 177 19.23 0.87 -22.57
C GLU A 177 18.20 0.92 -21.43
N ARG A 178 17.39 1.99 -21.36
CA ARG A 178 16.33 2.14 -20.35
C ARG A 178 15.16 1.19 -20.57
N TYR A 179 14.94 0.75 -21.81
CA TYR A 179 14.01 -0.33 -22.09
C TYR A 179 14.55 -1.64 -21.52
N GLN A 180 15.81 -1.97 -21.78
CA GLN A 180 16.47 -3.18 -21.29
C GLN A 180 16.50 -3.24 -19.76
N GLU A 181 16.92 -2.17 -19.08
CA GLU A 181 16.90 -2.09 -17.61
C GLU A 181 15.53 -2.43 -17.01
N GLY A 182 14.46 -1.91 -17.60
CA GLY A 182 13.12 -2.17 -17.09
C GLY A 182 12.58 -3.54 -17.49
N LEU A 183 13.05 -4.12 -18.60
CA LEU A 183 12.72 -5.47 -19.02
C LEU A 183 13.27 -6.47 -17.99
N GLU A 184 14.57 -6.37 -17.68
CA GLU A 184 15.23 -7.21 -16.70
C GLU A 184 14.59 -7.11 -15.31
N ARG A 185 14.22 -5.89 -14.89
CA ARG A 185 13.48 -5.70 -13.63
C ARG A 185 12.16 -6.46 -13.64
N LEU A 186 11.38 -6.37 -14.71
CA LEU A 186 10.07 -7.02 -14.81
C LEU A 186 10.19 -8.54 -14.89
N GLU A 187 11.18 -9.06 -15.64
CA GLU A 187 11.47 -10.49 -15.74
C GLU A 187 11.89 -11.07 -14.38
N MET A 188 12.79 -10.39 -13.66
CA MET A 188 13.14 -10.78 -12.30
C MET A 188 11.91 -10.80 -11.38
N SER A 189 11.07 -9.75 -11.44
CA SER A 189 9.89 -9.64 -10.57
C SER A 189 8.87 -10.74 -10.86
N GLN A 190 8.64 -11.05 -12.14
CA GLN A 190 7.76 -12.14 -12.55
C GLN A 190 8.31 -13.49 -12.10
N HIS A 191 9.61 -13.73 -12.28
CA HIS A 191 10.24 -14.97 -11.87
C HIS A 191 10.08 -15.20 -10.36
N LEU A 192 10.42 -14.19 -9.54
CA LEU A 192 10.25 -14.26 -8.08
C LEU A 192 8.80 -14.50 -7.66
N ALA A 193 7.84 -13.93 -8.40
CA ALA A 193 6.41 -14.16 -8.13
C ALA A 193 5.98 -15.59 -8.49
N ILE A 194 6.41 -16.12 -9.64
CA ILE A 194 6.08 -17.46 -10.12
C ILE A 194 6.66 -18.53 -9.19
N THR A 195 7.90 -18.34 -8.72
CA THR A 195 8.54 -19.27 -7.77
C THR A 195 7.98 -19.14 -6.35
N GLY A 196 7.13 -18.16 -6.09
CA GLY A 196 6.51 -17.92 -4.79
C GLY A 196 7.43 -17.28 -3.75
N VAL A 197 8.65 -16.89 -4.14
CA VAL A 197 9.59 -16.17 -3.28
C VAL A 197 9.07 -14.77 -2.95
N LEU A 198 8.55 -14.08 -3.97
CA LEU A 198 7.82 -12.83 -3.83
C LEU A 198 6.31 -13.11 -3.83
N GLY A 199 5.59 -12.43 -2.95
CA GLY A 199 4.15 -12.41 -3.00
C GLY A 199 3.60 -11.15 -2.36
N GLN A 200 2.37 -11.25 -1.88
CA GLN A 200 1.69 -10.19 -1.18
C GLN A 200 1.05 -10.68 0.11
N PHE A 201 0.96 -9.75 1.04
CA PHE A 201 0.27 -9.90 2.31
C PHE A 201 -0.91 -8.92 2.35
N GLY A 202 -2.12 -9.47 2.45
CA GLY A 202 -3.33 -8.72 2.72
C GLY A 202 -3.73 -8.89 4.18
N CYS A 203 -4.15 -7.81 4.84
CA CYS A 203 -4.50 -7.85 6.25
C CYS A 203 -5.66 -6.92 6.59
N ILE A 204 -6.50 -7.34 7.53
CA ILE A 204 -7.40 -6.48 8.29
C ILE A 204 -7.15 -6.74 9.78
N ALA A 205 -6.89 -5.69 10.53
CA ALA A 205 -6.72 -5.75 11.98
C ALA A 205 -7.50 -4.62 12.67
N VAL A 206 -7.84 -4.80 13.95
CA VAL A 206 -8.63 -3.86 14.74
C VAL A 206 -7.84 -3.38 15.94
N LYS A 207 -7.95 -2.09 16.25
CA LYS A 207 -7.49 -1.54 17.53
C LYS A 207 -8.55 -1.89 18.58
N PRO A 208 -8.23 -2.62 19.65
CA PRO A 208 -9.19 -2.99 20.69
C PRO A 208 -9.89 -1.76 21.30
N ARG A 209 -11.08 -1.96 21.86
CA ARG A 209 -11.88 -0.87 22.45
C ARG A 209 -11.36 -0.43 23.83
N GLY A 210 -10.53 -1.24 24.48
CA GLY A 210 -10.25 -1.14 25.91
C GLY A 210 -11.32 -1.84 26.74
#